data_AF-A0A8C3BLW1-F1
#
_entry.id   AF-A0A8C3BLW1-F1
#
_cell.length_a   1.000
_cell.length_b   1.000
_cell.length_c   1.000
_cell.angle_alpha   90.00
_cell.angle_beta   90.00
_cell.angle_gamma   90.00
#
_symmetry.space_group_name_H-M   'P 1'
#
loop_
_entity.id
_entity.type
_entity.pdbx_description
1 polymer ?
#
loop_
_entity_poly.entity_id
_entity_poly.type
_entity_poly.pdbx_seq_one_letter_code
_entity_poly.pdbx_strand_id
1 'polypeptide(L)'
;HAVPCSTPEGAPALPPREEVLLDHFKEPNVDKQIRKFSQMTVFCLDIQKHVSKKKSFIIFSRTLDDADENSMQRITDSIIMRVMANIEKKEKDKMDYSRTFIHEILHEVEVGMKSVPTTANYSFNKDYRIDLSLYLCRMAAKRFKDMHAAFRKANDPVVYLE
;
A
#
# COMPACT_ATOMS: atom_id res chain seq x y z
N HIS A 1 -28.77 12.21 41.13
CA HIS A 1 -27.63 12.75 40.36
C HIS A 1 -26.46 11.78 40.46
N ALA A 2 -26.13 11.10 39.37
CA ALA A 2 -24.93 10.27 39.28
C ALA A 2 -24.11 10.79 38.09
N VAL A 3 -22.84 11.06 38.36
CA VAL A 3 -21.84 11.62 37.44
C VAL A 3 -21.51 10.58 36.36
N PRO A 4 -21.42 10.94 35.05
CA PRO A 4 -20.95 10.01 34.04
C PRO A 4 -19.43 9.84 34.13
N CYS A 5 -19.01 8.58 34.07
CA CYS A 5 -17.61 8.17 34.03
C CYS A 5 -16.99 8.61 32.70
N SER A 6 -16.08 9.58 32.77
CA SER A 6 -15.28 10.05 31.65
C SER A 6 -14.30 8.95 31.23
N THR A 7 -14.45 8.40 30.03
CA THR A 7 -13.38 7.64 29.37
C THR A 7 -12.26 8.59 28.96
N PRO A 8 -10.97 8.25 29.17
CA PRO A 8 -9.88 9.17 28.95
C PRO A 8 -9.63 9.41 27.46
N GLU A 9 -9.68 10.69 27.12
CA GLU A 9 -9.07 11.33 25.95
C GLU A 9 -7.55 11.06 25.95
N GLY A 10 -6.96 10.67 24.81
CA GLY A 10 -5.49 10.58 24.76
C GLY A 10 -4.79 9.81 23.65
N ALA A 11 -5.47 9.30 22.62
CA ALA A 11 -4.79 8.83 21.40
C ALA A 11 -5.37 9.57 20.19
N PRO A 12 -4.54 10.20 19.32
CA PRO A 12 -5.06 10.74 18.07
C PRO A 12 -5.67 9.58 17.28
N ALA A 13 -6.95 9.71 16.90
CA ALA A 13 -7.60 8.76 16.02
C ALA A 13 -6.72 8.55 14.79
N LEU A 14 -6.30 7.31 14.54
CA LEU A 14 -5.49 7.00 13.38
C LEU A 14 -6.30 7.35 12.11
N PRO A 15 -5.67 7.94 11.08
CA PRO A 15 -6.32 8.15 9.80
C PRO A 15 -7.03 6.86 9.34
N PRO A 16 -8.24 6.93 8.75
CA PRO A 16 -9.03 5.74 8.38
C PRO A 16 -8.28 4.69 7.56
N ARG A 17 -7.22 5.09 6.84
CA ARG A 17 -6.33 4.19 6.10
C ARG A 17 -5.47 3.29 7.00
N GLU A 18 -4.95 3.84 8.10
CA GLU A 18 -4.04 3.16 9.01
C GLU A 18 -4.81 2.11 9.82
N GLU A 19 -6.06 2.40 10.18
CA GLU A 19 -6.98 1.42 10.78
C GLU A 19 -7.24 0.22 9.86
N VAL A 20 -7.58 0.46 8.58
CA VAL A 20 -7.88 -0.63 7.63
C VAL A 20 -6.64 -1.48 7.37
N LEU A 21 -5.46 -0.87 7.28
CA LEU A 21 -4.20 -1.60 7.08
C LEU A 21 -3.83 -2.43 8.31
N LEU A 22 -4.01 -1.88 9.51
CA LEU A 22 -3.78 -2.61 10.77
C LEU A 22 -4.74 -3.80 10.92
N ASP A 23 -6.03 -3.62 10.64
CA ASP A 23 -7.03 -4.69 10.68
C ASP A 23 -6.79 -5.75 9.61
N HIS A 24 -6.34 -5.36 8.41
CA HIS A 24 -6.09 -6.32 7.32
C HIS A 24 -4.89 -7.22 7.59
N PHE A 25 -3.79 -6.67 8.10
CA PHE A 25 -2.56 -7.44 8.28
C PHE A 25 -2.48 -8.15 9.64
N LYS A 26 -3.06 -7.60 10.72
CA LYS A 26 -3.05 -8.19 12.09
C LYS A 26 -1.66 -8.65 12.57
N GLU A 27 -0.59 -8.03 12.10
CA GLU A 27 0.80 -8.43 12.36
C GLU A 27 1.47 -7.45 13.33
N PRO A 28 2.23 -7.93 14.33
CA PRO A 28 2.72 -7.11 15.46
C PRO A 28 3.76 -6.04 15.07
N ASN A 29 4.24 -6.04 13.82
CA ASN A 29 5.28 -5.13 13.34
C ASN A 29 4.77 -4.11 12.31
N VAL A 30 3.47 -4.12 11.99
CA VAL A 30 2.90 -3.26 10.94
C VAL A 30 3.05 -1.79 11.30
N ASP A 31 2.82 -1.40 12.54
CA ASP A 31 3.01 0.00 12.98
C ASP A 31 4.48 0.46 12.96
N LYS A 32 5.45 -0.44 13.18
CA LYS A 32 6.87 -0.12 12.95
C LYS A 32 7.16 0.09 11.45
N GLN A 33 6.57 -0.73 10.58
CA GLN A 33 6.70 -0.57 9.14
C GLN A 33 6.01 0.71 8.65
N ILE A 34 4.80 1.04 9.13
CA ILE A 34 4.08 2.30 8.83
C ILE A 34 4.98 3.51 9.16
N ARG A 35 5.60 3.52 10.35
CA ARG A 35 6.53 4.59 10.74
C ARG A 35 7.73 4.69 9.79
N LYS A 36 8.36 3.57 9.44
CA LYS A 36 9.47 3.54 8.47
C LYS A 36 9.04 4.06 7.08
N PHE A 37 7.88 3.63 6.60
CA PHE A 37 7.34 3.98 5.28
C PHE A 37 6.82 5.42 5.19
N SER A 38 6.60 6.11 6.32
CA SER A 38 6.28 7.54 6.32
C SER A 38 7.38 8.42 5.71
N GLN A 39 8.62 7.91 5.63
CA GLN A 39 9.78 8.65 5.12
C GLN A 39 10.16 8.26 3.67
N MET A 40 9.71 7.11 3.17
CA MET A 40 10.07 6.62 1.83
C MET A 40 9.27 7.33 0.73
N THR A 41 9.94 7.92 -0.26
CA THR A 41 9.29 8.54 -1.42
C THR A 41 9.12 7.60 -2.60
N VAL A 42 9.93 6.54 -2.65
CA VAL A 42 9.93 5.51 -3.69
C VAL A 42 9.96 4.13 -3.04
N PHE A 43 9.34 3.16 -3.71
CA PHE A 43 9.45 1.75 -3.34
C PHE A 43 10.64 1.12 -4.07
N CYS A 44 11.45 0.36 -3.34
CA CYS A 44 12.53 -0.44 -3.90
C CYS A 44 12.35 -1.90 -3.49
N LEU A 45 12.42 -2.81 -4.46
CA LEU A 45 12.39 -4.23 -4.20
C LEU A 45 13.72 -4.67 -3.55
N ASP A 46 13.68 -4.91 -2.25
CA ASP A 46 14.78 -5.53 -1.50
C ASP A 46 14.67 -7.05 -1.58
N ILE A 47 15.53 -7.70 -2.37
CA ILE A 47 15.49 -9.16 -2.57
C ILE A 47 15.70 -9.93 -1.26
N GLN A 48 16.57 -9.46 -0.36
CA GLN A 48 16.84 -10.15 0.89
C GLN A 48 15.64 -10.08 1.84
N LYS A 49 14.96 -8.93 1.87
CA LYS A 49 13.80 -8.71 2.73
C LYS A 49 12.51 -9.29 2.15
N HIS A 50 12.28 -9.12 0.85
CA HIS A 50 10.96 -9.29 0.22
C HIS A 50 10.75 -10.66 -0.43
N VAL A 51 11.81 -11.45 -0.60
CA VAL A 51 11.77 -12.67 -1.40
C VAL A 51 12.17 -13.88 -0.56
N SER A 52 11.31 -14.89 -0.57
CA SER A 52 11.61 -16.21 -0.04
C SER A 52 12.01 -17.14 -1.19
N LYS A 53 13.16 -17.81 -1.05
CA LYS A 53 13.56 -18.89 -1.97
C LYS A 53 12.72 -20.14 -1.68
N LYS A 54 12.11 -20.72 -2.71
CA LYS A 54 11.42 -22.01 -2.59
C LYS A 54 12.47 -23.12 -2.48
N LYS A 55 12.29 -24.05 -1.55
CA LYS A 55 13.08 -25.28 -1.51
C LYS A 55 12.56 -26.21 -2.59
N SER A 56 13.42 -26.60 -3.53
CA SER A 56 13.08 -27.66 -4.49
C SER A 56 13.03 -29.01 -3.77
N PHE A 57 12.09 -29.87 -4.14
CA PHE A 57 11.94 -31.23 -3.62
C PHE A 57 13.15 -32.14 -3.92
N ILE A 58 14.12 -31.69 -4.73
CA ILE A 58 15.28 -32.47 -5.21
C ILE A 58 16.64 -31.84 -4.79
N ILE A 59 16.76 -31.32 -3.57
CA ILE A 59 18.07 -31.13 -2.87
C ILE A 59 18.94 -29.90 -3.21
N PHE A 60 18.69 -29.05 -4.21
CA PHE A 60 19.41 -27.75 -4.33
C PHE A 60 18.50 -26.54 -4.46
N SER A 61 18.66 -25.55 -3.56
CA SER A 61 18.15 -24.21 -3.78
C SER A 61 19.01 -23.54 -4.85
N ARG A 62 18.50 -23.45 -6.09
CA ARG A 62 19.14 -22.66 -7.15
C ARG A 62 19.32 -21.22 -6.65
N THR A 63 20.48 -20.64 -6.88
CA THR A 63 20.71 -19.21 -6.64
C THR A 63 19.82 -18.39 -7.55
N LEU A 64 19.24 -17.31 -7.03
CA LEU A 64 18.53 -16.34 -7.88
C LEU A 64 19.53 -15.79 -8.89
N ASP A 65 19.10 -15.66 -10.14
CA ASP A 65 19.87 -15.07 -11.22
C ASP A 65 19.22 -13.76 -11.71
N ASP A 66 19.88 -13.10 -12.65
CA ASP A 66 19.42 -11.83 -13.21
C ASP A 66 18.04 -11.94 -13.88
N ALA A 67 17.67 -13.13 -14.39
CA ALA A 67 16.36 -13.34 -14.99
C ALA A 67 15.26 -13.41 -13.92
N ASP A 68 15.54 -14.07 -12.79
CA ASP A 68 14.66 -14.08 -11.63
C ASP A 68 14.45 -12.65 -11.09
N GLU A 69 15.53 -11.88 -10.89
CA GLU A 69 15.44 -10.50 -10.39
C GLU A 69 14.67 -9.59 -11.34
N ASN A 70 14.95 -9.65 -12.65
CA ASN A 70 14.19 -8.92 -13.66
C ASN A 70 12.70 -9.30 -13.66
N SER A 71 12.39 -10.59 -13.50
CA SER A 71 11.00 -11.03 -13.40
C SER A 71 10.31 -10.44 -12.17
N MET A 72 10.98 -10.38 -11.02
CA MET A 72 10.41 -9.81 -9.80
C MET A 72 10.16 -8.31 -9.94
N GLN A 73 11.12 -7.58 -10.54
CA GLN A 73 10.97 -6.16 -10.79
C GLN A 73 9.79 -5.87 -11.72
N ARG A 74 9.67 -6.64 -12.83
CA ARG A 74 8.54 -6.51 -13.76
C ARG A 74 7.17 -6.74 -13.10
N ILE A 75 7.08 -7.72 -12.19
CA ILE A 75 5.84 -7.95 -11.43
C ILE A 75 5.54 -6.75 -10.52
N THR A 76 6.55 -6.26 -9.80
CA THR A 76 6.43 -5.09 -8.93
C THR A 76 5.96 -3.86 -9.70
N ASP A 77 6.60 -3.55 -10.83
CA ASP A 77 6.26 -2.42 -11.69
C ASP A 77 4.84 -2.56 -12.25
N SER A 78 4.44 -3.76 -12.66
CA SER A 78 3.08 -4.01 -13.16
C SER A 78 2.02 -3.72 -12.09
N ILE A 79 2.25 -4.11 -10.83
CA ILE A 79 1.33 -3.81 -9.72
C ILE A 79 1.24 -2.30 -9.51
N ILE A 80 2.40 -1.61 -9.44
CA ILE A 80 2.44 -0.16 -9.24
C ILE A 80 1.70 0.56 -10.36
N MET A 81 1.96 0.19 -11.62
CA MET A 81 1.28 0.78 -12.78
C MET A 81 -0.24 0.60 -12.73
N ARG A 82 -0.73 -0.60 -12.40
CA ARG A 82 -2.17 -0.87 -12.30
C ARG A 82 -2.85 -0.02 -11.23
N VAL A 83 -2.22 0.08 -10.06
CA VAL A 83 -2.75 0.90 -8.96
C VAL A 83 -2.72 2.38 -9.33
N MET A 84 -1.64 2.86 -9.98
CA MET A 84 -1.57 4.25 -10.46
C MET A 84 -2.66 4.57 -11.48
N ALA A 85 -2.89 3.70 -12.45
CA ALA A 85 -3.98 3.87 -13.41
C ALA A 85 -5.36 3.91 -12.73
N ASN A 86 -5.58 3.11 -11.68
CA ASN A 86 -6.82 3.14 -10.90
C ASN A 86 -6.97 4.44 -10.08
N ILE A 87 -5.87 4.97 -9.52
CA ILE A 87 -5.85 6.29 -8.86
C ILE A 87 -6.24 7.38 -9.87
N GLU A 88 -5.58 7.43 -11.02
CA GLU A 88 -5.84 8.43 -12.07
C GLU A 88 -7.29 8.41 -12.54
N LYS A 89 -7.85 7.20 -12.72
CA LYS A 89 -9.26 7.03 -13.07
C LYS A 89 -10.18 7.60 -11.99
N LYS A 90 -9.96 7.24 -10.72
CA LYS A 90 -10.80 7.71 -9.61
C LYS A 90 -10.68 9.22 -9.36
N GLU A 91 -9.50 9.81 -9.59
CA GLU A 91 -9.31 11.26 -9.55
C GLU A 91 -10.11 11.95 -10.66
N LYS A 92 -10.06 11.43 -11.89
CA LYS A 92 -10.85 11.95 -13.01
C LYS A 92 -12.35 11.87 -12.74
N ASP A 93 -12.78 10.78 -12.12
CA ASP A 93 -14.18 10.54 -11.73
C ASP A 93 -14.56 11.31 -10.45
N LYS A 94 -13.65 12.09 -9.86
CA LYS A 94 -13.82 12.88 -8.61
C LYS A 94 -14.32 12.04 -7.42
N MET A 95 -13.84 10.80 -7.34
CA MET A 95 -14.20 9.87 -6.27
C MET A 95 -13.39 10.17 -5.00
N ASP A 96 -13.95 9.83 -3.83
CA ASP A 96 -13.25 9.94 -2.55
C ASP A 96 -12.29 8.77 -2.29
N TYR A 97 -11.32 9.01 -1.40
CA TYR A 97 -10.46 7.94 -0.89
C TYR A 97 -11.21 7.12 0.16
N SER A 98 -11.69 5.93 -0.23
CA SER A 98 -12.59 5.10 0.58
C SER A 98 -11.92 3.82 1.10
N ARG A 99 -12.53 3.20 2.13
CA ARG A 99 -12.13 1.86 2.62
C ARG A 99 -12.17 0.81 1.51
N THR A 100 -13.18 0.87 0.63
CA THR A 100 -13.29 0.00 -0.54
C THR A 100 -12.06 0.11 -1.44
N PHE A 101 -11.59 1.33 -1.70
CA PHE A 101 -10.42 1.52 -2.55
C PHE A 101 -9.13 1.01 -1.89
N ILE A 102 -9.02 1.08 -0.56
CA ILE A 102 -7.90 0.43 0.15
C ILE A 102 -7.90 -1.07 -0.14
N HIS A 103 -9.05 -1.75 -0.04
CA HIS A 103 -9.14 -3.17 -0.36
C HIS A 103 -8.85 -3.47 -1.84
N GLU A 104 -9.24 -2.61 -2.77
CA GLU A 104 -8.84 -2.75 -4.19
C GLU A 104 -7.31 -2.73 -4.35
N ILE A 105 -6.60 -1.82 -3.67
CA ILE A 105 -5.13 -1.76 -3.69
C ILE A 105 -4.52 -3.04 -3.12
N LEU A 106 -5.02 -3.50 -1.96
CA LEU A 106 -4.55 -4.72 -1.32
C LEU A 106 -4.79 -5.95 -2.21
N HIS A 107 -5.90 -5.97 -2.94
CA HIS A 107 -6.23 -7.02 -3.88
C HIS A 107 -5.28 -7.04 -5.09
N GLU A 108 -4.98 -5.89 -5.69
CA GLU A 108 -4.01 -5.80 -6.81
C GLU A 108 -2.62 -6.31 -6.41
N VAL A 109 -2.16 -5.99 -5.20
CA VAL A 109 -0.89 -6.52 -4.66
C VAL A 109 -0.95 -8.05 -4.56
N GLU A 110 -2.05 -8.59 -4.04
CA GLU A 110 -2.22 -10.04 -3.90
C GLU A 110 -2.30 -10.76 -5.25
N VAL A 111 -3.02 -10.20 -6.22
CA VAL A 111 -3.09 -10.70 -7.61
C VAL A 111 -1.71 -10.70 -8.24
N GLY A 112 -0.95 -9.61 -8.09
CA GLY A 112 0.41 -9.51 -8.58
C GLY A 112 1.35 -10.54 -7.96
N MET A 113 1.27 -10.77 -6.64
CA MET A 113 2.06 -11.82 -5.99
C MET A 113 1.72 -13.22 -6.51
N LYS A 114 0.45 -13.48 -6.83
CA LYS A 114 -0.01 -14.76 -7.43
C LYS A 114 0.38 -14.93 -8.90
N SER A 115 0.86 -13.87 -9.57
CA SER A 115 1.34 -13.95 -10.96
C SER A 115 2.71 -14.59 -11.10
N VAL A 116 3.44 -14.80 -10.00
CA VAL A 116 4.71 -15.53 -9.99
C VAL A 116 4.47 -16.96 -10.49
N PRO A 117 5.19 -17.42 -11.53
CA PRO A 117 5.03 -18.78 -12.04
C PRO A 117 5.24 -19.83 -10.95
N THR A 118 4.45 -20.90 -10.98
CA THR A 118 4.62 -22.02 -10.04
C THR A 118 6.00 -22.66 -10.14
N THR A 119 6.57 -22.64 -11.35
CA THR A 119 7.93 -23.10 -11.68
C THR A 119 9.04 -22.18 -11.19
N ALA A 120 8.73 -20.94 -10.76
CA ALA A 120 9.73 -20.03 -10.23
C ALA A 120 10.26 -20.53 -8.87
N ASN A 121 11.57 -20.42 -8.67
CA ASN A 121 12.26 -20.85 -7.44
C ASN A 121 12.14 -19.84 -6.29
N TYR A 122 11.25 -18.85 -6.43
CA TYR A 122 11.03 -17.82 -5.44
C TYR A 122 9.54 -17.54 -5.25
N SER A 123 9.25 -16.82 -4.19
CA SER A 123 7.95 -16.22 -3.92
C SER A 123 8.14 -14.91 -3.16
N PHE A 124 7.30 -13.92 -3.45
CA PHE A 124 7.20 -12.75 -2.59
C PHE A 124 6.65 -13.15 -1.23
N ASN A 125 7.21 -12.58 -0.17
CA ASN A 125 6.84 -12.92 1.20
C ASN A 125 5.87 -11.89 1.81
N LYS A 126 5.59 -12.04 3.10
CA LYS A 126 4.69 -11.14 3.82
C LYS A 126 5.21 -9.72 3.94
N ASP A 127 6.53 -9.54 4.09
CA ASP A 127 7.14 -8.21 4.17
C ASP A 127 6.97 -7.46 2.86
N TYR A 128 7.14 -8.13 1.71
CA TYR A 128 6.81 -7.56 0.41
C TYR A 128 5.36 -7.09 0.34
N ARG A 129 4.42 -7.95 0.75
CA ARG A 129 2.99 -7.65 0.73
C ARG A 129 2.70 -6.39 1.54
N ILE A 130 3.20 -6.32 2.77
CA ILE A 130 2.94 -5.19 3.68
C ILE A 130 3.60 -3.92 3.13
N ASP A 131 4.91 -3.96 2.87
CA ASP A 131 5.68 -2.80 2.43
C ASP A 131 5.10 -2.16 1.14
N LEU A 132 4.78 -2.99 0.14
CA LEU A 132 4.22 -2.49 -1.12
C LEU A 132 2.81 -1.93 -0.92
N SER A 133 1.96 -2.60 -0.13
CA SER A 133 0.64 -2.08 0.22
C SER A 133 0.70 -0.74 0.95
N LEU A 134 1.61 -0.59 1.92
CA LEU A 134 1.82 0.66 2.65
C LEU A 134 2.23 1.80 1.71
N TYR A 135 3.20 1.54 0.83
CA TYR A 135 3.64 2.50 -0.17
C TYR A 135 2.49 2.96 -1.08
N LEU A 136 1.74 2.01 -1.65
CA LEU A 136 0.66 2.29 -2.58
C LEU A 136 -0.51 3.04 -1.93
N CYS A 137 -0.94 2.62 -0.73
CA CYS A 137 -2.00 3.32 0.01
C CYS A 137 -1.58 4.74 0.39
N ARG A 138 -0.32 4.96 0.76
CA ARG A 138 0.19 6.31 1.05
C ARG A 138 0.15 7.20 -0.19
N MET A 139 0.62 6.68 -1.32
CA MET A 139 0.60 7.38 -2.60
C MET A 139 -0.82 7.75 -3.02
N ALA A 140 -1.77 6.82 -2.93
CA ALA A 140 -3.18 7.08 -3.15
C ALA A 140 -3.71 8.18 -2.21
N ALA A 141 -3.50 8.05 -0.90
CA ALA A 141 -3.97 9.05 0.06
C ALA A 141 -3.41 10.46 -0.22
N LYS A 142 -2.15 10.56 -0.67
CA LYS A 142 -1.54 11.84 -1.07
C LYS A 142 -2.24 12.43 -2.29
N ARG A 143 -2.43 11.64 -3.35
CA ARG A 143 -3.09 12.03 -4.60
C ARG A 143 -4.49 12.59 -4.37
N PHE A 144 -5.30 11.86 -3.61
CA PHE A 144 -6.65 12.31 -3.27
C PHE A 144 -6.64 13.56 -2.38
N LYS A 145 -5.73 13.68 -1.41
CA LYS A 145 -5.60 14.91 -0.60
C LYS A 145 -5.29 16.13 -1.48
N ASP A 146 -4.37 15.98 -2.44
CA ASP A 146 -3.97 17.04 -3.36
C ASP A 146 -5.15 17.42 -4.28
N MET A 147 -5.92 16.45 -4.79
CA MET A 147 -7.16 16.68 -5.54
C MET A 147 -8.21 17.47 -4.72
N HIS A 148 -8.46 17.08 -3.47
CA HIS A 148 -9.42 17.78 -2.60
C HIS A 148 -8.99 19.21 -2.28
N ALA A 149 -7.68 19.44 -2.10
CA ALA A 149 -7.14 20.78 -1.89
C ALA A 149 -7.33 21.66 -3.14
N ALA A 150 -7.05 21.12 -4.33
CA ALA A 150 -7.28 21.82 -5.59
C ALA A 150 -8.76 22.16 -5.81
N PHE A 151 -9.66 21.22 -5.52
CA PHE A 151 -11.11 21.44 -5.60
C PHE A 151 -11.57 22.57 -4.67
N ARG A 152 -11.13 22.57 -3.41
CA ARG A 152 -11.46 23.64 -2.45
C ARG A 152 -10.94 25.00 -2.91
N LYS A 153 -9.70 25.07 -3.41
CA LYS A 153 -9.10 26.32 -3.91
C LYS A 153 -9.84 26.88 -5.14
N ALA A 154 -10.28 26.02 -6.06
CA ALA A 154 -10.97 26.44 -7.28
C ALA A 154 -12.40 26.95 -7.03
N ASN A 155 -13.00 26.57 -5.90
CA ASN A 155 -14.37 26.93 -5.53
C ASN A 155 -14.41 27.79 -4.25
N ASP A 156 -13.31 28.48 -3.92
CA ASP A 156 -13.25 29.35 -2.75
C ASP A 156 -14.18 30.57 -2.99
N PRO A 157 -15.26 30.72 -2.20
CA PRO A 157 -16.24 31.78 -2.41
C PRO A 157 -15.68 33.18 -2.22
N VAL A 158 -14.52 33.34 -1.56
CA VAL A 158 -13.84 34.64 -1.42
C VAL A 158 -13.30 35.14 -2.78
N VAL A 159 -13.09 34.26 -3.75
CA VAL A 159 -12.63 34.61 -5.11
C VAL A 159 -13.76 35.17 -5.99
N TYR A 160 -15.03 35.01 -5.60
CA TYR A 160 -16.20 35.40 -6.41
C TYR A 160 -16.86 36.72 -5.99
N LEU A 161 -16.27 37.45 -5.05
CA LEU A 161 -16.88 38.66 -4.46
C LEU A 161 -16.15 39.98 -4.82
N GLU A 162 -15.38 40.01 -5.90
CA GLU A 162 -14.85 41.26 -6.48
C GLU A 162 -15.63 41.72 -7.72
#